data_AF-A0A2G6LGX1-F1
#
_entry.id   AF-A0A2G6LGX1-F1
#
_cell.length_a   1.000
_cell.length_b   1.000
_cell.length_c   1.000
_cell.angle_alpha   90.00
_cell.angle_beta   90.00
_cell.angle_gamma   90.00
#
_symmetry.space_group_name_H-M   'P 1'
#
loop_
_entity.id
_entity.type
_entity.pdbx_description
1 polymer ?
#
loop_
_entity_poly.entity_id
_entity_poly.type
_entity_poly.pdbx_seq_one_letter_code
_entity_poly.pdbx_strand_id
1 'polypeptide(L)'
;MKKLYSTSILLFLAFAPLVVGQAKTYSINHNNFSLETHQMNDYESDRISDGLEVVDLYRGKRKLLSHILFKEEGDCSSVTIQLGDYFVENNNIIFYSYWASADRMPSNLKFGFQKQVYSVADNGIVRLESSKIYIEDVVETANPDFVIGHGWTHRGIAYLNKQPTTDEEKMWLADYIKSVEKQYKAKFVFGEERKALEKEVREKLKEKIFEYTNDWDTYKEAYGESRK
;
A
#
# COMPACT_ATOMS: atom_id res chain seq x y z
N MET A 1 53.92 -22.49 48.98
CA MET A 1 53.08 -23.03 47.89
C MET A 1 51.67 -22.47 48.02
N LYS A 2 51.30 -21.47 47.20
CA LYS A 2 49.94 -20.92 47.15
C LYS A 2 49.30 -21.39 45.84
N LYS A 3 48.20 -22.15 45.92
CA LYS A 3 47.41 -22.58 44.75
C LYS A 3 46.46 -21.42 44.38
N LEU A 4 46.60 -20.90 43.17
CA LEU A 4 45.62 -20.01 42.54
C LEU A 4 44.58 -20.88 41.82
N TYR A 5 43.31 -20.73 42.21
CA TYR A 5 42.18 -21.32 41.51
C TYR A 5 41.83 -20.43 40.32
N SER A 6 41.88 -21.01 39.11
CA SER A 6 41.45 -20.37 37.87
C SER A 6 39.94 -20.57 37.72
N THR A 7 39.16 -19.51 37.95
CA THR A 7 37.71 -19.49 37.71
C THR A 7 37.49 -19.30 36.21
N SER A 8 37.15 -20.38 35.51
CA SER A 8 36.72 -20.30 34.11
C SER A 8 35.28 -19.76 34.05
N ILE A 9 35.13 -18.52 33.59
CA ILE A 9 33.83 -17.92 33.30
C ILE A 9 33.36 -18.45 31.95
N LEU A 10 32.35 -19.32 31.96
CA LEU A 10 31.69 -19.80 30.75
C LEU A 10 30.73 -18.70 30.26
N LEU A 11 31.10 -17.99 29.20
CA LEU A 11 30.26 -16.99 28.57
C LEU A 11 29.21 -17.70 27.70
N PHE A 12 27.98 -17.85 28.19
CA PHE A 12 26.85 -18.29 27.39
C PHE A 12 26.45 -17.15 26.43
N LEU A 13 26.93 -17.22 25.19
CA LEU A 13 26.38 -16.44 24.07
C LEU A 13 24.96 -16.95 23.80
N ALA A 14 23.97 -16.23 24.33
CA ALA A 14 22.58 -16.42 23.96
C ALA A 14 22.42 -16.01 22.48
N PHE A 15 22.36 -17.00 21.59
CA PHE A 15 21.86 -16.81 20.23
C PHE A 15 20.37 -16.44 20.35
N ALA A 16 20.06 -15.15 20.27
CA ALA A 16 18.70 -14.73 20.03
C ALA A 16 18.26 -15.30 18.67
N PRO A 17 17.16 -16.06 18.58
CA PRO A 17 16.63 -16.48 17.30
C PRO A 17 16.23 -15.21 16.53
N LEU A 18 16.89 -14.96 15.41
CA LEU A 18 16.37 -14.04 14.40
C LEU A 18 14.99 -14.56 14.01
N VAL A 19 13.95 -13.79 14.34
CA VAL A 19 12.60 -14.01 13.83
C VAL A 19 12.65 -13.67 12.34
N VAL A 20 13.03 -14.65 11.54
CA VAL A 20 12.91 -14.57 10.08
C VAL A 20 11.42 -14.61 9.78
N GLY A 21 10.91 -13.57 9.12
CA GLY A 21 9.52 -13.49 8.69
C GLY A 21 9.07 -14.79 8.00
N GLN A 22 7.84 -15.20 8.26
CA GLN A 22 7.34 -16.51 7.85
C GLN A 22 7.14 -16.56 6.32
N ALA A 23 8.11 -17.11 5.61
CA ALA A 23 8.01 -17.33 4.16
C ALA A 23 6.87 -18.30 3.84
N LYS A 24 5.89 -17.86 3.03
CA LYS A 24 4.85 -18.74 2.49
C LYS A 24 5.25 -19.21 1.10
N THR A 25 5.21 -20.50 0.85
CA THR A 25 5.56 -21.08 -0.46
C THR A 25 4.30 -21.44 -1.23
N TYR A 26 4.28 -21.10 -2.52
CA TYR A 26 3.20 -21.41 -3.45
C TYR A 26 3.75 -22.16 -4.66
N SER A 27 3.02 -23.19 -5.10
CA SER A 27 3.25 -23.81 -6.41
C SER A 27 2.21 -23.28 -7.37
N ILE A 28 2.64 -22.50 -8.36
CA ILE A 28 1.79 -21.87 -9.36
C ILE A 28 2.28 -22.32 -10.73
N ASN A 29 1.44 -22.98 -11.53
CA ASN A 29 1.83 -23.55 -12.82
C ASN A 29 3.13 -24.38 -12.76
N HIS A 30 3.23 -25.28 -11.77
CA HIS A 30 4.40 -26.13 -11.51
C HIS A 30 5.72 -25.38 -11.19
N ASN A 31 5.65 -24.08 -10.92
CA ASN A 31 6.76 -23.27 -10.49
C ASN A 31 6.61 -22.91 -9.01
N ASN A 32 7.72 -22.96 -8.27
CA ASN A 32 7.73 -22.64 -6.84
C ASN A 32 8.09 -21.17 -6.63
N PHE A 33 7.26 -20.50 -5.86
CA PHE A 33 7.43 -19.11 -5.43
C PHE A 33 7.42 -19.02 -3.92
N SER A 34 8.20 -18.10 -3.34
CA SER A 34 8.07 -17.70 -1.94
C SER A 34 7.55 -16.26 -1.85
N LEU A 35 6.64 -16.03 -0.93
CA LEU A 35 6.21 -14.71 -0.50
C LEU A 35 6.74 -14.50 0.91
N GLU A 36 7.61 -13.50 1.05
CA GLU A 36 8.36 -13.22 2.26
C GLU A 36 7.95 -11.85 2.79
N THR A 37 7.47 -11.82 4.02
CA THR A 37 7.04 -10.58 4.67
C THR A 37 8.18 -10.00 5.48
N HIS A 38 8.40 -8.70 5.32
CA HIS A 38 9.45 -7.94 5.99
C HIS A 38 8.86 -6.70 6.65
N GLN A 39 9.28 -6.46 7.89
CA GLN A 39 9.07 -5.19 8.58
C GLN A 39 10.31 -4.32 8.32
N MET A 40 10.10 -3.12 7.82
CA MET A 40 11.13 -2.12 7.60
C MET A 40 11.00 -1.04 8.68
N ASN A 41 12.03 -0.93 9.51
CA ASN A 41 12.16 0.22 10.41
C ASN A 41 12.91 1.30 9.62
N ASP A 42 12.23 2.39 9.27
CA ASP A 42 12.89 3.55 8.69
C ASP A 42 13.61 4.31 9.81
N TYR A 43 14.91 4.05 9.97
CA TYR A 43 15.75 4.72 10.97
C TYR A 43 16.25 6.10 10.50
N GLU A 44 16.02 6.50 9.24
CA GLU A 44 16.61 7.73 8.67
C GLU A 44 15.68 8.94 8.65
N SER A 45 14.44 8.79 9.10
CA SER A 45 13.46 9.86 9.12
C SER A 45 13.13 10.24 10.56
N ASP A 46 13.31 11.52 10.93
CA ASP A 46 12.78 12.10 12.19
C ASP A 46 11.24 12.00 12.30
N ARG A 47 10.57 11.42 11.28
CA ARG A 47 9.19 10.98 11.33
C ARG A 47 9.19 9.49 11.65
N ILE A 48 8.65 9.16 12.81
CA ILE A 48 8.41 7.79 13.24
C ILE A 48 7.49 7.13 12.18
N SER A 49 8.04 6.35 11.25
CA SER A 49 7.25 5.40 10.48
C SER A 49 7.18 4.13 11.32
N ASP A 50 6.24 4.11 12.27
CA ASP A 50 5.92 2.87 12.98
C ASP A 50 5.22 1.94 11.99
N GLY A 51 5.99 1.04 11.37
CA GLY A 51 5.44 -0.12 10.65
C GLY A 51 5.28 0.05 9.15
N LEU A 52 6.37 0.15 8.40
CA LEU A 52 6.32 -0.27 7.00
C LEU A 52 6.44 -1.80 6.93
N GLU A 53 5.36 -2.46 6.55
CA GLU A 53 5.33 -3.89 6.25
C GLU A 53 5.21 -4.10 4.74
N VAL A 54 6.11 -4.91 4.18
CA VAL A 54 6.11 -5.27 2.76
C VAL A 54 6.13 -6.78 2.59
N VAL A 55 5.53 -7.27 1.51
CA VAL A 55 5.71 -8.64 1.03
C VAL A 55 6.48 -8.63 -0.28
N ASP A 56 7.54 -9.42 -0.34
CA ASP A 56 8.35 -9.63 -1.53
C ASP A 56 8.06 -11.00 -2.13
N LEU A 57 7.81 -11.04 -3.44
CA LEU A 57 7.64 -12.28 -4.20
C LEU A 57 8.99 -12.71 -4.79
N TYR A 58 9.38 -13.95 -4.54
CA TYR A 58 10.61 -14.55 -5.04
C TYR A 58 10.35 -15.79 -5.89
N ARG A 59 11.26 -16.04 -6.83
CA ARG A 59 11.46 -17.35 -7.48
C ARG A 59 12.90 -17.77 -7.28
N GLY A 60 13.11 -18.79 -6.44
CA GLY A 60 14.45 -19.10 -5.92
C GLY A 60 15.01 -17.89 -5.16
N LYS A 61 16.20 -17.42 -5.52
CA LYS A 61 16.83 -16.25 -4.86
C LYS A 61 16.52 -14.91 -5.53
N ARG A 62 15.73 -14.90 -6.60
CA ARG A 62 15.43 -13.69 -7.38
C ARG A 62 14.13 -13.07 -6.90
N LYS A 63 14.20 -11.83 -6.38
CA LYS A 63 13.02 -11.01 -6.16
C LYS A 63 12.38 -10.63 -7.49
N LEU A 64 11.07 -10.79 -7.58
CA LEU A 64 10.25 -10.50 -8.75
C LEU A 64 9.38 -9.26 -8.56
N LEU A 65 8.67 -9.19 -7.43
CA LEU A 65 7.72 -8.12 -7.10
C LEU A 65 7.81 -7.78 -5.61
N SER A 66 7.30 -6.60 -5.26
CA SER A 66 7.13 -6.14 -3.88
C SER A 66 5.77 -5.47 -3.75
N HIS A 67 5.12 -5.62 -2.60
CA HIS A 67 3.82 -5.04 -2.30
C HIS A 67 3.76 -4.56 -0.85
N ILE A 68 3.16 -3.40 -0.61
CA ILE A 68 2.97 -2.88 0.76
C ILE A 68 1.79 -3.61 1.40
N LEU A 69 2.02 -4.20 2.58
CA LEU A 69 0.98 -4.82 3.41
C LEU A 69 0.43 -3.84 4.43
N PHE A 70 1.30 -2.99 4.97
CA PHE A 70 0.95 -1.95 5.92
C PHE A 70 1.96 -0.81 5.80
N LYS A 71 1.46 0.42 5.87
CA LYS A 71 2.27 1.61 6.02
C LYS A 71 1.43 2.64 6.74
N GLU A 72 1.97 3.19 7.80
CA GLU A 72 1.39 4.34 8.49
C GLU A 72 2.35 5.52 8.39
N GLU A 73 1.79 6.68 8.05
CA GLU A 73 2.49 7.95 8.03
C GLU A 73 1.61 8.99 8.69
N GLY A 74 2.21 9.93 9.43
CA GLY A 74 1.42 10.95 10.10
C GLY A 74 2.23 11.84 11.01
N ASP A 75 1.52 12.78 11.62
CA ASP A 75 2.00 13.60 12.72
C ASP A 75 0.91 13.69 13.81
N CYS A 76 1.10 14.54 14.82
CA CYS A 76 0.13 14.70 15.91
C CYS A 76 -1.28 15.16 15.45
N SER A 77 -1.46 15.53 14.18
CA SER A 77 -2.68 16.13 13.63
C SER A 77 -3.36 15.25 12.58
N SER A 78 -2.58 14.38 11.93
CA SER A 78 -2.98 13.59 10.77
C SER A 78 -2.39 12.19 10.82
N VAL A 79 -3.17 11.20 10.42
CA VAL A 79 -2.71 9.83 10.16
C VAL A 79 -3.12 9.44 8.75
N THR A 80 -2.25 8.74 8.06
CA THR A 80 -2.49 8.18 6.73
C THR A 80 -2.01 6.75 6.73
N ILE A 81 -2.90 5.84 6.35
CA ILE A 81 -2.60 4.43 6.24
C ILE A 81 -2.67 3.99 4.78
N GLN A 82 -1.76 3.10 4.41
CA GLN A 82 -1.90 2.21 3.28
C GLN A 82 -1.98 0.78 3.81
N LEU A 83 -3.10 0.14 3.55
CA LEU A 83 -3.31 -1.27 3.86
C LEU A 83 -3.20 -2.08 2.57
N GLY A 84 -2.61 -3.25 2.64
CA GLY A 84 -2.57 -4.17 1.53
C GLY A 84 -2.63 -5.63 1.94
N ASP A 85 -2.98 -6.46 0.97
CA ASP A 85 -2.92 -7.91 1.11
C ASP A 85 -2.76 -8.55 -0.27
N TYR A 86 -2.47 -9.85 -0.27
CA TYR A 86 -2.29 -10.63 -1.47
C TYR A 86 -3.08 -11.94 -1.42
N PHE A 87 -3.50 -12.38 -2.61
CA PHE A 87 -4.20 -13.64 -2.81
C PHE A 87 -3.58 -14.38 -3.98
N VAL A 88 -3.38 -15.69 -3.80
CA VAL A 88 -2.96 -16.58 -4.89
C VAL A 88 -4.15 -17.42 -5.27
N GLU A 89 -4.70 -17.17 -6.46
CA GLU A 89 -5.91 -17.83 -6.96
C GLU A 89 -5.62 -18.37 -8.37
N ASN A 90 -5.73 -19.69 -8.54
CA ASN A 90 -5.34 -20.38 -9.77
C ASN A 90 -3.89 -20.08 -10.15
N ASN A 91 -3.69 -19.48 -11.33
CA ASN A 91 -2.38 -19.08 -11.84
C ASN A 91 -2.09 -17.59 -11.68
N ASN A 92 -2.82 -16.92 -10.78
CA ASN A 92 -2.70 -15.49 -10.55
C ASN A 92 -2.25 -15.15 -9.14
N ILE A 93 -1.47 -14.08 -9.05
CA ILE A 93 -1.14 -13.38 -7.81
C ILE A 93 -1.87 -12.04 -7.87
N ILE A 94 -2.73 -11.79 -6.89
CA ILE A 94 -3.58 -10.60 -6.84
C ILE A 94 -3.15 -9.77 -5.64
N PHE A 95 -2.81 -8.50 -5.88
CA PHE A 95 -2.51 -7.53 -4.85
C PHE A 95 -3.64 -6.53 -4.72
N TYR A 96 -4.07 -6.29 -3.49
CA TYR A 96 -5.03 -5.26 -3.14
C TYR A 96 -4.35 -4.18 -2.29
N SER A 97 -4.72 -2.92 -2.53
CA SER A 97 -4.34 -1.80 -1.67
C SER A 97 -5.53 -0.90 -1.39
N TYR A 98 -5.55 -0.37 -0.17
CA TYR A 98 -6.50 0.60 0.34
C TYR A 98 -5.72 1.75 0.97
N TRP A 99 -6.13 2.98 0.66
CA TRP A 99 -5.59 4.19 1.29
C TRP A 99 -6.70 4.89 2.04
N ALA A 100 -6.39 5.36 3.24
CA ALA A 100 -7.24 6.25 4.00
C ALA A 100 -6.38 7.19 4.85
N SER A 101 -6.92 8.36 5.14
CA SER A 101 -6.34 9.28 6.11
C SER A 101 -7.38 9.64 7.16
N ALA A 102 -6.95 10.04 8.35
CA ALA A 102 -7.77 10.72 9.34
C ALA A 102 -7.03 12.00 9.70
N ASP A 103 -7.65 13.16 9.51
CA ASP A 103 -7.01 14.45 9.77
C ASP A 103 -7.98 15.40 10.45
N ARG A 104 -7.51 16.13 11.47
CA ARG A 104 -8.25 17.28 12.03
C ARG A 104 -8.27 18.46 11.06
N MET A 105 -7.46 18.42 9.99
CA MET A 105 -7.34 19.40 8.93
C MET A 105 -7.70 18.79 7.55
N PRO A 106 -8.81 19.18 6.92
CA PRO A 106 -9.39 18.44 5.78
C PRO A 106 -8.61 18.51 4.44
N SER A 107 -7.46 19.18 4.36
CA SER A 107 -6.85 19.55 3.06
C SER A 107 -6.00 18.48 2.37
N ASN A 108 -5.65 17.37 3.04
CA ASN A 108 -4.68 16.38 2.53
C ASN A 108 -5.12 14.90 2.67
N LEU A 109 -6.43 14.65 2.71
CA LEU A 109 -6.94 13.29 2.95
C LEU A 109 -6.66 12.37 1.75
N LYS A 110 -5.82 11.35 1.96
CA LYS A 110 -5.62 10.30 0.97
C LYS A 110 -6.75 9.30 1.05
N PHE A 111 -7.34 8.96 -0.09
CA PHE A 111 -8.37 7.94 -0.15
C PHE A 111 -8.30 7.17 -1.47
N GLY A 112 -8.29 5.84 -1.42
CA GLY A 112 -8.24 5.08 -2.66
C GLY A 112 -8.24 3.59 -2.52
N PHE A 113 -8.27 2.95 -3.69
CA PHE A 113 -8.38 1.52 -3.89
C PHE A 113 -7.55 1.11 -5.11
N GLN A 114 -6.78 0.04 -4.99
CA GLN A 114 -6.06 -0.54 -6.12
C GLN A 114 -6.19 -2.06 -6.11
N LYS A 115 -6.29 -2.62 -7.31
CA LYS A 115 -6.17 -4.05 -7.57
C LYS A 115 -5.17 -4.27 -8.69
N GLN A 116 -4.18 -5.11 -8.44
CA GLN A 116 -3.23 -5.57 -9.45
C GLN A 116 -3.34 -7.08 -9.58
N VAL A 117 -3.46 -7.58 -10.81
CA VAL A 117 -3.53 -9.01 -11.11
C VAL A 117 -2.34 -9.37 -11.97
N TYR A 118 -1.51 -10.28 -11.45
CA TYR A 118 -0.37 -10.83 -12.15
C TYR A 118 -0.65 -12.28 -12.53
N SER A 119 -0.48 -12.64 -13.80
CA SER A 119 -0.49 -14.04 -14.24
C SER A 119 0.89 -14.65 -14.12
N VAL A 120 0.92 -15.97 -13.90
CA VAL A 120 2.13 -16.78 -13.94
C VAL A 120 2.02 -17.72 -15.13
N ALA A 121 2.88 -17.53 -16.14
CA ALA A 121 2.96 -18.44 -17.27
C ALA A 121 3.61 -19.78 -16.87
N ASP A 122 3.48 -20.82 -17.70
CA ASP A 122 4.00 -22.18 -17.43
C ASP A 122 5.53 -22.22 -17.23
N ASN A 123 6.26 -21.29 -17.84
CA ASN A 123 7.69 -21.13 -17.63
C ASN A 123 8.06 -20.34 -16.35
N GLY A 124 7.06 -19.97 -15.55
CA GLY A 124 7.17 -19.22 -14.31
C GLY A 124 7.48 -17.74 -14.50
N ILE A 125 7.23 -17.18 -15.68
CA ILE A 125 7.29 -15.72 -15.89
C ILE A 125 6.02 -15.09 -15.31
N VAL A 126 6.23 -14.10 -14.44
CA VAL A 126 5.15 -13.29 -13.85
C VAL A 126 4.90 -12.07 -14.73
N ARG A 127 3.64 -11.80 -15.09
CA ARG A 127 3.24 -10.67 -15.95
C ARG A 127 2.06 -9.94 -15.34
N LEU A 128 2.09 -8.61 -15.37
CA LEU A 128 0.93 -7.80 -14.99
C LEU A 128 -0.14 -7.91 -16.09
N GLU A 129 -1.28 -8.54 -15.77
CA GLU A 129 -2.42 -8.67 -16.69
C GLU A 129 -3.34 -7.46 -16.61
N SER A 130 -3.62 -7.00 -15.39
CA SER A 130 -4.44 -5.82 -15.17
C SER A 130 -4.05 -5.10 -13.89
N SER A 131 -4.18 -3.78 -13.91
CA SER A 131 -3.94 -2.90 -12.76
C SER A 131 -4.99 -1.81 -12.84
N LYS A 132 -5.87 -1.74 -11.84
CA LYS A 132 -6.95 -0.74 -11.73
C LYS A 132 -6.77 0.06 -10.47
N ILE A 133 -6.93 1.37 -10.54
CA ILE A 133 -6.81 2.27 -9.40
C ILE A 133 -7.91 3.34 -9.42
N TYR A 134 -8.40 3.67 -8.23
CA TYR A 134 -9.00 4.97 -7.94
C TYR A 134 -8.26 5.54 -6.74
N ILE A 135 -7.79 6.77 -6.81
CA ILE A 135 -7.16 7.42 -5.67
C ILE A 135 -7.39 8.92 -5.73
N GLU A 136 -7.50 9.51 -4.54
CA GLU A 136 -7.42 10.91 -4.23
C GLU A 136 -6.11 11.08 -3.44
N ASP A 137 -5.04 11.47 -4.14
CA ASP A 137 -3.70 11.68 -3.56
C ASP A 137 -3.02 12.87 -4.24
N VAL A 138 -2.04 13.45 -3.56
CA VAL A 138 -1.04 14.33 -4.13
C VAL A 138 -0.22 13.54 -5.15
N VAL A 139 -0.26 14.01 -6.40
CA VAL A 139 0.51 13.44 -7.51
C VAL A 139 1.40 14.49 -8.12
N GLU A 140 2.58 14.07 -8.55
CA GLU A 140 3.46 14.94 -9.32
C GLU A 140 2.83 15.26 -10.67
N THR A 141 2.75 16.54 -11.01
CA THR A 141 2.37 17.02 -12.34
C THR A 141 3.57 17.67 -13.00
N ALA A 142 3.66 17.50 -14.32
CA ALA A 142 4.63 18.21 -15.13
C ALA A 142 4.29 19.71 -15.28
N ASN A 143 3.06 20.11 -14.93
CA ASN A 143 2.61 21.49 -14.99
C ASN A 143 2.34 22.05 -13.59
N PRO A 144 3.24 22.88 -13.03
CA PRO A 144 3.05 23.45 -11.70
C PRO A 144 1.79 24.32 -11.57
N ASP A 145 1.28 24.88 -12.68
CA ASP A 145 0.03 25.67 -12.68
C ASP A 145 -1.19 24.81 -12.34
N PHE A 146 -1.08 23.47 -12.46
CA PHE A 146 -2.13 22.52 -12.10
C PHE A 146 -2.14 22.17 -10.61
N VAL A 147 -1.28 22.82 -9.81
CA VAL A 147 -1.23 22.66 -8.36
C VAL A 147 -1.91 23.85 -7.67
N ILE A 148 -2.53 23.61 -6.51
CA ILE A 148 -3.08 24.67 -5.65
C ILE A 148 -1.99 25.12 -4.67
N GLY A 149 -1.74 26.44 -4.59
CA GLY A 149 -0.66 27.04 -3.81
C GLY A 149 -0.61 26.58 -2.34
N HIS A 150 0.60 26.29 -1.84
CA HIS A 150 0.94 25.75 -0.52
C HIS A 150 0.30 24.40 -0.12
N GLY A 151 -0.51 23.77 -0.97
CA GLY A 151 -1.19 22.51 -0.68
C GLY A 151 -0.69 21.28 -1.45
N TRP A 152 0.16 21.45 -2.48
CA TRP A 152 0.61 20.38 -3.39
C TRP A 152 -0.51 19.52 -4.00
N THR A 153 -1.77 19.93 -3.86
CA THR A 153 -2.93 19.22 -4.37
C THR A 153 -3.13 19.52 -5.85
N HIS A 154 -3.34 18.48 -6.64
CA HIS A 154 -3.62 18.61 -8.06
C HIS A 154 -5.05 19.10 -8.30
N ARG A 155 -5.24 20.15 -9.11
CA ARG A 155 -6.55 20.77 -9.40
C ARG A 155 -7.57 19.79 -9.99
N GLY A 156 -7.10 18.79 -10.74
CA GLY A 156 -7.94 17.77 -11.36
C GLY A 156 -8.74 16.91 -10.38
N ILE A 157 -8.31 16.81 -9.12
CA ILE A 157 -9.02 16.03 -8.08
C ILE A 157 -10.47 16.52 -7.89
N ALA A 158 -10.69 17.84 -8.00
CA ALA A 158 -12.02 18.44 -7.86
C ALA A 158 -13.05 17.93 -8.89
N TYR A 159 -12.57 17.29 -9.97
CA TYR A 159 -13.39 16.79 -11.08
C TYR A 159 -13.47 15.26 -11.12
N LEU A 160 -13.02 14.56 -10.07
CA LEU A 160 -13.18 13.11 -9.99
C LEU A 160 -14.63 12.66 -9.82
N ASN A 161 -15.42 13.48 -9.10
CA ASN A 161 -16.84 13.24 -8.81
C ASN A 161 -17.77 14.26 -9.47
N LYS A 162 -17.22 15.19 -10.26
CA LYS A 162 -17.95 16.26 -10.94
C LYS A 162 -17.50 16.35 -12.38
N GLN A 163 -18.45 16.39 -13.31
CA GLN A 163 -18.15 16.53 -14.72
C GLN A 163 -17.46 17.89 -14.98
N PRO A 164 -16.26 17.93 -15.58
CA PRO A 164 -15.62 19.17 -15.98
C PRO A 164 -16.40 19.81 -17.13
N THR A 165 -16.58 21.12 -17.06
CA THR A 165 -17.40 21.90 -17.99
C THR A 165 -16.56 22.71 -18.98
N THR A 166 -15.46 23.30 -18.53
CA THR A 166 -14.55 24.07 -19.38
C THR A 166 -13.41 23.18 -19.90
N ASP A 167 -12.71 23.65 -20.94
CA ASP A 167 -11.55 22.91 -21.48
C ASP A 167 -10.38 22.88 -20.51
N GLU A 168 -10.22 23.94 -19.70
CA GLU A 168 -9.22 23.99 -18.63
C GLU A 168 -9.49 22.92 -17.56
N GLU A 169 -10.74 22.77 -17.12
CA GLU A 169 -11.14 21.74 -16.15
C GLU A 169 -10.92 20.32 -16.70
N LYS A 170 -11.22 20.11 -17.99
CA LYS A 170 -10.96 18.82 -18.66
C LYS A 170 -9.46 18.54 -18.71
N MET A 171 -8.63 19.55 -18.99
CA MET A 171 -7.18 19.41 -18.99
C MET A 171 -6.64 19.05 -17.61
N TRP A 172 -7.12 19.69 -16.55
CA TRP A 172 -6.73 19.35 -15.18
C TRP A 172 -7.09 17.92 -14.80
N LEU A 173 -8.30 17.47 -15.13
CA LEU A 173 -8.71 16.09 -14.86
C LEU A 173 -7.85 15.09 -15.65
N ALA A 174 -7.62 15.35 -16.94
CA ALA A 174 -6.82 14.48 -17.79
C ALA A 174 -5.37 14.37 -17.31
N ASP A 175 -4.77 15.47 -16.88
CA ASP A 175 -3.41 15.46 -16.33
C ASP A 175 -3.35 14.70 -15.00
N TYR A 176 -4.34 14.91 -14.13
CA TYR A 176 -4.43 14.15 -12.87
C TYR A 176 -4.45 12.65 -13.10
N ILE A 177 -5.36 12.20 -13.97
CA ILE A 177 -5.49 10.79 -14.35
C ILE A 177 -4.14 10.28 -14.85
N LYS A 178 -3.52 10.99 -15.81
CA LYS A 178 -2.24 10.59 -16.38
C LYS A 178 -1.13 10.49 -15.32
N SER A 179 -1.08 11.41 -14.37
CA SER A 179 -0.12 11.38 -13.27
C SER A 179 -0.33 10.19 -12.34
N VAL A 180 -1.58 9.91 -11.95
CA VAL A 180 -1.91 8.70 -11.16
C VAL A 180 -1.53 7.45 -11.94
N GLU A 181 -1.94 7.34 -13.20
CA GLU A 181 -1.67 6.14 -14.01
C GLU A 181 -0.17 5.87 -14.17
N LYS A 182 0.63 6.94 -14.32
CA LYS A 182 2.09 6.87 -14.37
C LYS A 182 2.68 6.46 -13.02
N GLN A 183 2.28 7.09 -11.94
CA GLN A 183 2.84 6.88 -10.59
C GLN A 183 2.55 5.47 -10.07
N TYR A 184 1.31 5.01 -10.21
CA TYR A 184 0.86 3.71 -9.69
C TYR A 184 0.90 2.58 -10.72
N LYS A 185 1.30 2.88 -11.96
CA LYS A 185 1.35 1.94 -13.09
C LYS A 185 0.04 1.17 -13.23
N ALA A 186 -1.06 1.91 -13.26
CA ALA A 186 -2.42 1.40 -13.19
C ALA A 186 -3.33 2.20 -14.10
N LYS A 187 -4.44 1.59 -14.54
CA LYS A 187 -5.51 2.31 -15.24
C LYS A 187 -6.41 2.98 -14.20
N PHE A 188 -6.64 4.27 -14.33
CA PHE A 188 -7.58 4.99 -13.47
C PHE A 188 -9.02 4.57 -13.82
N VAL A 189 -9.86 4.34 -12.81
CA VAL A 189 -11.25 3.92 -13.01
C VAL A 189 -12.25 4.92 -12.41
N PHE A 190 -13.40 5.05 -13.08
CA PHE A 190 -14.50 5.95 -12.72
C PHE A 190 -15.84 5.22 -12.69
N GLY A 191 -16.88 5.87 -12.15
CA GLY A 191 -18.26 5.40 -12.21
C GLY A 191 -18.44 4.00 -11.65
N GLU A 192 -19.10 3.12 -12.40
CA GLU A 192 -19.38 1.75 -11.97
C GLU A 192 -18.11 0.90 -11.82
N GLU A 193 -17.07 1.13 -12.62
CA GLU A 193 -15.80 0.41 -12.47
C GLU A 193 -15.11 0.77 -11.14
N ARG A 194 -15.17 2.04 -10.73
CA ARG A 194 -14.68 2.48 -9.41
C ARG A 194 -15.48 1.81 -8.30
N LYS A 195 -16.82 1.84 -8.35
CA LYS A 195 -17.68 1.25 -7.31
C LYS A 195 -17.42 -0.24 -7.15
N ALA A 196 -17.23 -0.96 -8.26
CA ALA A 196 -16.87 -2.37 -8.24
C ALA A 196 -15.51 -2.61 -7.59
N LEU A 197 -14.49 -1.79 -7.95
CA LEU A 197 -13.16 -1.86 -7.36
C LEU A 197 -13.18 -1.59 -5.85
N GLU A 198 -13.86 -0.52 -5.43
CA GLU A 198 -14.03 -0.16 -4.02
C GLU A 198 -14.66 -1.30 -3.23
N LYS A 199 -15.79 -1.83 -3.71
CA LYS A 199 -16.48 -2.95 -3.05
C LYS A 199 -15.55 -4.15 -2.87
N GLU A 200 -14.89 -4.57 -3.94
CA GLU A 200 -14.01 -5.75 -3.91
C GLU A 200 -12.82 -5.55 -2.96
N VAL A 201 -12.15 -4.40 -3.01
CA VAL A 201 -11.02 -4.08 -2.13
C VAL A 201 -11.46 -4.05 -0.67
N ARG A 202 -12.59 -3.38 -0.36
CA ARG A 202 -13.12 -3.32 1.00
C ARG A 202 -13.52 -4.70 1.53
N GLU A 203 -14.09 -5.56 0.69
CA GLU A 203 -14.43 -6.93 1.07
C GLU A 203 -13.17 -7.75 1.36
N LYS A 204 -12.16 -7.68 0.51
CA LYS A 204 -10.89 -8.43 0.66
C LYS A 204 -10.03 -7.94 1.83
N LEU A 205 -10.11 -6.66 2.17
CA LEU A 205 -9.32 -6.04 3.25
C LEU A 205 -10.17 -5.71 4.50
N LYS A 206 -11.39 -6.26 4.61
CA LYS A 206 -12.37 -5.87 5.65
C LYS A 206 -11.81 -5.90 7.07
N GLU A 207 -11.12 -6.99 7.43
CA GLU A 207 -10.58 -7.20 8.77
C GLU A 207 -9.48 -6.17 9.10
N LYS A 208 -8.52 -5.97 8.17
CA LYS A 208 -7.48 -4.95 8.34
C LYS A 208 -8.06 -3.54 8.40
N ILE A 209 -8.98 -3.21 7.49
CA ILE A 209 -9.65 -1.90 7.51
C ILE A 209 -10.30 -1.68 8.87
N PHE A 210 -11.03 -2.67 9.38
CA PHE A 210 -11.65 -2.57 10.71
C PHE A 210 -10.60 -2.40 11.81
N GLU A 211 -9.58 -3.27 11.86
CA GLU A 211 -8.51 -3.24 12.86
C GLU A 211 -7.85 -1.85 12.97
N TYR A 212 -7.50 -1.24 11.83
CA TYR A 212 -6.73 0.01 11.79
C TYR A 212 -7.58 1.29 11.75
N THR A 213 -8.92 1.19 11.64
CA THR A 213 -9.80 2.38 11.56
C THR A 213 -10.96 2.37 12.56
N ASN A 214 -11.08 1.36 13.42
CA ASN A 214 -12.21 1.22 14.35
C ASN A 214 -12.27 2.34 15.41
N ASP A 215 -11.16 2.98 15.74
CA ASP A 215 -11.08 4.11 16.68
C ASP A 215 -11.15 5.48 15.99
N TRP A 216 -11.27 5.55 14.67
CA TRP A 216 -11.43 6.80 13.90
C TRP A 216 -12.84 7.38 14.01
N ASP A 217 -13.51 7.18 15.14
CA ASP A 217 -14.91 7.49 15.44
C ASP A 217 -15.34 8.94 15.14
N THR A 218 -14.39 9.87 14.99
CA THR A 218 -14.62 11.27 14.62
C THR A 218 -14.87 11.48 13.12
N TYR A 219 -14.68 10.45 12.28
CA TYR A 219 -14.58 10.60 10.83
C TYR A 219 -15.54 9.72 10.01
N LYS A 220 -16.45 9.01 10.69
CA LYS A 220 -17.39 8.03 10.11
C LYS A 220 -18.20 8.51 8.89
N GLU A 221 -18.42 9.81 8.74
CA GLU A 221 -19.18 10.38 7.62
C GLU A 221 -18.38 10.43 6.29
N ALA A 222 -17.04 10.39 6.33
CA ALA A 222 -16.19 10.50 5.13
C ALA A 222 -15.67 9.16 4.59
N TYR A 223 -15.62 8.10 5.40
CA TYR A 223 -14.88 6.87 5.07
C TYR A 223 -15.75 5.65 4.72
N GLY A 224 -17.07 5.84 4.65
CA GLY A 224 -18.05 4.77 4.47
C GLY A 224 -18.25 4.00 5.76
N GLU A 225 -19.51 3.80 6.15
CA GLU A 225 -19.84 3.18 7.43
C GLU A 225 -19.15 1.82 7.60
N SER A 226 -18.26 1.71 8.58
CA SER A 226 -17.86 0.44 9.19
C SER A 226 -18.99 -0.07 10.09
N ARG A 227 -20.19 -0.31 9.55
CA ARG A 227 -21.33 -0.77 10.35
C ARG A 227 -22.14 -1.90 9.71
N LYS A 228 -21.97 -3.06 10.37
CA LYS A 228 -22.82 -4.25 10.49
C LYS A 228 -22.96 -5.15 9.26
#